data_AF-A0A2V8L408-F1
#
_entry.id   AF-A0A2V8L408-F1
#
_cell.length_a   1.000
_cell.length_b   1.000
_cell.length_c   1.000
_cell.angle_alpha   90.00
_cell.angle_beta   90.00
_cell.angle_gamma   90.00
#
_symmetry.space_group_name_H-M   'P 1'
#
loop_
_entity.id
_entity.type
_entity.pdbx_description
1 polymer ?
#
loop_
_entity_poly.entity_id
_entity_poly.type
_entity_poly.pdbx_seq_one_letter_code
_entity_poly.pdbx_strand_id
1 'polypeptide(L)' 'RGEADLFIFPGYEFKVVNAMLTYFHLPKSTLLMLVSAFASRPATLQAYQHAVEERYRFYSYGDCMLIF' A
#
# COMPACT_ATOMS: atom_id res chain seq x y z
N ARG A 1 -11.27 1.16 -24.57
CA ARG A 1 -10.43 2.16 -23.89
C ARG A 1 -11.27 2.78 -22.79
N GLY A 2 -10.71 3.00 -21.60
CA GLY A 2 -11.39 3.63 -20.47
C GLY A 2 -10.38 4.45 -19.66
N GLU A 3 -10.87 5.48 -18.99
CA GLU A 3 -10.11 6.34 -18.09
C GLU A 3 -10.53 6.04 -16.65
N ALA A 4 -9.60 6.14 -15.71
CA ALA A 4 -9.84 5.90 -14.31
C ALA A 4 -9.57 7.18 -13.52
N ASP A 5 -10.63 7.76 -12.96
CA ASP A 5 -10.59 8.93 -12.06
C ASP A 5 -11.00 8.55 -10.63
N LEU A 6 -10.76 7.29 -10.25
CA LEU A 6 -11.16 6.73 -8.96
C LEU A 6 -10.10 7.03 -7.90
N PHE A 7 -10.53 7.59 -6.77
CA PHE A 7 -9.71 7.72 -5.58
C PHE A 7 -10.12 6.68 -4.52
N ILE A 8 -9.20 5.77 -4.16
CA ILE A 8 -9.43 4.70 -3.19
C ILE A 8 -8.92 5.13 -1.81
N PHE A 9 -9.79 5.04 -0.81
CA PHE A 9 -9.51 5.38 0.59
C PHE A 9 -9.99 4.27 1.54
N PRO A 10 -9.52 4.23 2.80
CA PRO A 10 -9.92 3.19 3.75
C PRO A 10 -11.44 3.05 3.89
N GLY A 11 -11.92 1.81 3.83
CA GLY A 11 -13.36 1.49 3.75
C GLY A 11 -13.84 1.15 2.34
N TYR A 12 -12.99 1.30 1.31
CA TYR A 12 -13.27 0.81 -0.04
C TYR A 12 -13.29 -0.72 -0.10
N GLU A 13 -14.31 -1.28 -0.73
CA GLU A 13 -14.44 -2.72 -0.96
C GLU A 13 -13.84 -3.11 -2.32
N PHE A 14 -12.77 -3.90 -2.29
CA PHE A 14 -12.12 -4.40 -3.51
C PHE A 14 -12.94 -5.53 -4.13
N LYS A 15 -13.38 -5.33 -5.37
CA LYS A 15 -14.25 -6.29 -6.08
C LYS A 15 -13.51 -7.37 -6.87
N VAL A 16 -12.26 -7.11 -7.24
CA VAL A 16 -11.49 -7.96 -8.18
C VAL A 16 -10.11 -8.30 -7.64
N VAL A 17 -9.43 -7.32 -7.04
CA VAL A 17 -8.08 -7.50 -6.51
C VAL A 17 -8.15 -8.24 -5.17
N ASN A 18 -7.47 -9.38 -5.09
CA ASN A 18 -7.39 -10.23 -3.91
C ASN A 18 -5.97 -10.33 -3.33
N ALA A 19 -4.96 -9.84 -4.05
CA ALA A 19 -3.60 -9.67 -3.56
C ALA A 19 -2.96 -8.45 -4.22
N MET A 20 -2.03 -7.80 -3.54
CA MET A 20 -1.34 -6.60 -4.01
C MET A 20 0.17 -6.73 -3.83
N LEU A 21 0.93 -6.64 -4.93
CA LEU A 21 2.37 -6.43 -4.89
C LEU A 21 2.64 -4.94 -5.13
N THR A 22 3.32 -4.28 -4.20
CA THR A 22 3.58 -2.84 -4.28
C THR A 22 4.86 -2.46 -3.56
N TYR A 23 5.34 -1.23 -3.74
CA TYR A 23 6.51 -0.71 -3.03
C TYR A 23 6.14 -0.16 -1.65
N PHE A 24 7.16 0.16 -0.84
CA PHE A 24 6.98 1.01 0.34
C PHE A 24 6.86 2.49 -0.07
N HIS A 25 5.66 3.04 0.09
CA HIS A 25 5.31 4.43 -0.23
C HIS A 25 5.56 5.39 0.92
N LEU A 26 5.81 6.67 0.62
CA LEU A 26 6.07 7.68 1.65
C LEU A 26 4.86 7.97 2.54
N PRO A 27 5.08 8.42 3.80
CA PRO A 27 4.03 8.92 4.66
C PRO A 27 3.21 10.03 3.97
N LYS A 28 1.90 10.05 4.21
CA LYS A 28 0.95 11.04 3.66
C LYS A 28 0.84 11.04 2.12
N SER A 29 1.18 9.93 1.46
CA SER A 29 0.94 9.74 0.02
C SER A 29 -0.44 9.14 -0.25
N THR A 30 -0.98 9.40 -1.44
CA THR A 30 -2.24 8.79 -1.92
C THR A 30 -2.09 7.27 -2.11
N LEU A 31 -0.90 6.80 -2.48
CA LEU A 31 -0.60 5.37 -2.57
C LEU A 31 -0.61 4.68 -1.20
N LEU A 32 -0.15 5.36 -0.15
CA LEU A 32 -0.30 4.84 1.22
C LEU A 32 -1.77 4.74 1.63
N MET A 33 -2.64 5.64 1.16
CA MET A 33 -4.10 5.52 1.38
C MET A 33 -4.68 4.30 0.66
N LEU A 34 -4.28 4.04 -0.58
CA LEU A 34 -4.67 2.85 -1.34
C LEU A 34 -4.24 1.56 -0.61
N VAL A 35 -2.98 1.50 -0.16
CA VAL A 35 -2.46 0.37 0.60
C VAL A 35 -3.22 0.20 1.91
N SER A 36 -3.51 1.30 2.62
CA SER A 36 -4.30 1.28 3.87
C SER A 36 -5.78 0.91 3.67
N ALA A 37 -6.29 1.05 2.44
CA ALA A 37 -7.61 0.59 2.07
C ALA A 37 -7.62 -0.91 1.78
N PHE A 38 -6.55 -1.42 1.19
CA PHE A 38 -6.39 -2.84 0.88
C PHE A 38 -6.02 -3.66 2.13
N ALA A 39 -5.01 -3.22 2.87
CA ALA A 39 -4.59 -3.77 4.14
C ALA A 39 -4.97 -2.80 5.25
N SER A 40 -5.60 -3.28 6.33
CA SER A 40 -6.01 -2.40 7.43
C SER A 40 -4.87 -1.46 7.89
N ARG A 41 -5.22 -0.24 8.32
CA ARG A 41 -4.22 0.75 8.77
C ARG A 41 -3.26 0.20 9.85
N PRO A 42 -3.71 -0.56 10.88
CA PRO A 42 -2.78 -1.15 11.85
C PRO A 42 -1.77 -2.11 11.22
N ALA A 43 -2.22 -3.01 10.33
CA ALA A 43 -1.34 -3.96 9.65
C ALA A 43 -0.32 -3.26 8.75
N THR A 44 -0.77 -2.23 8.01
CA THR A 44 0.11 -1.40 7.18
C THR A 44 1.19 -0.74 8.03
N LEU A 45 0.83 -0.09 9.15
CA LEU A 45 1.79 0.57 10.02
C LEU A 45 2.79 -0.39 10.65
N GLN A 46 2.35 -1.59 11.03
CA GLN A 46 3.23 -2.62 11.57
C GLN A 46 4.26 -3.09 10.53
N ALA A 47 3.83 -3.34 9.29
CA ALA A 47 4.72 -3.72 8.20
C ALA A 47 5.77 -2.62 7.90
N TYR A 48 5.34 -1.36 7.94
CA TYR A 48 6.24 -0.21 7.76
C TYR A 48 7.25 -0.08 8.88
N GLN A 49 6.84 -0.28 10.13
CA GLN A 49 7.75 -0.24 11.27
C GLN A 49 8.83 -1.33 11.14
N HIS A 50 8.42 -2.55 10.82
CA HIS A 50 9.36 -3.65 10.55
C HIS A 50 10.33 -3.31 9.40
N ALA A 51 9.83 -2.77 8.29
CA ALA A 51 10.65 -2.39 7.16
C ALA A 51 11.70 -1.31 7.50
N VAL A 52 11.35 -0.37 8.39
CA VAL A 52 12.30 0.63 8.90
C VAL A 52 13.36 -0.01 9.81
N GLU A 53 12.95 -0.88 10.73
CA GLU A 53 13.84 -1.60 11.66
C GLU A 53 14.86 -2.46 10.92
N GLU A 54 14.41 -3.17 9.89
CA GLU A 54 15.23 -4.05 9.03
C GLU A 54 15.92 -3.31 7.86
N ARG A 55 15.81 -1.98 7.80
CA ARG A 55 16.48 -1.13 6.80
C ARG A 55 16.16 -1.49 5.35
N TYR A 56 14.90 -1.80 5.07
CA TYR A 56 14.40 -1.93 3.71
C TYR A 56 14.60 -0.62 2.96
N ARG A 57 14.77 -0.72 1.64
CA ARG A 57 14.84 0.41 0.74
C ARG A 57 13.42 0.83 0.38
N PHE A 58 13.11 2.11 0.54
CA PHE A 58 11.78 2.66 0.22
C PHE A 58 11.76 3.25 -1.19
N TYR A 59 10.58 3.64 -1.66
CA TYR A 59 10.35 4.35 -2.93
C TYR A 59 10.48 3.47 -4.20
N SER A 60 10.49 4.11 -5.37
CA SER A 60 10.32 3.49 -6.70
C SER A 60 11.36 2.44 -7.08
N TYR A 61 12.55 2.47 -6.45
CA TYR A 61 13.63 1.51 -6.67
C TYR A 61 13.98 0.72 -5.40
N GLY A 62 13.09 0.79 -4.41
CA GLY A 62 13.21 0.10 -3.16
C GLY A 62 12.75 -1.34 -3.22
N ASP A 63 12.57 -1.91 -2.05
CA ASP A 63 12.01 -3.23 -1.84
C ASP A 63 10.48 -3.19 -1.92
N CYS A 64 9.87 -4.36 -2.08
CA CYS A 64 8.44 -4.51 -2.25
C CYS A 64 7.78 -5.18 -1.05
N MET A 65 6.47 -4.95 -0.91
CA MET A 65 5.57 -5.63 -0.02
C MET A 65 4.54 -6.41 -0.85
N LEU A 66 4.28 -7.65 -0.43
CA LEU A 66 3.21 -8.49 -0.96
C LEU A 66 2.12 -8.62 0.11
N ILE A 67 0.89 -8.29 -0.26
CA ILE A 67 -0.30 -8.34 0.61
C ILE A 67 -1.27 -9.36 0.00
N PHE A 68 -1.81 -10.24 0.84
CA PHE A 68 -2.83 -11.25 0.48
C PHE A 68 -4.15 -10.94 1.17
#